data_AF-A0A923CNH6-F1
#
_entry.id   AF-A0A923CNH6-F1
#
_cell.length_a   1.000
_cell.length_b   1.000
_cell.length_c   1.000
_cell.angle_alpha   90.00
_cell.angle_beta   90.00
_cell.angle_gamma   90.00
#
_symmetry.space_group_name_H-M   'P 1'
#
loop_
_entity.id
_entity.type
_entity.pdbx_description
1 polymer ?
#
loop_
_entity_poly.entity_id
_entity_poly.type
_entity_poly.pdbx_seq_one_letter_code
_entity_poly.pdbx_strand_id
1 'polypeptide(L)'
;MTTQVVILAAGMGSRLGRELPKPLTELSDGRTIMRQQHDNIAAAFGTDVTITTVVGYKLEHIIDAFPEVEYVYNEQYDQTNTSKSLLRALKATG
;
A
#
# COMPACT_ATOMS: atom_id res chain seq x y z
N MET A 1 -21.96 2.45 -8.64
CA MET A 1 -20.51 2.52 -8.93
C MET A 1 -19.80 1.89 -7.75
N THR A 2 -18.87 0.97 -7.98
CA THR A 2 -18.07 0.39 -6.90
C THR A 2 -16.94 1.36 -6.59
N THR A 3 -16.77 1.73 -5.32
CA THR A 3 -15.69 2.60 -4.87
C THR A 3 -14.37 1.84 -4.99
N GLN A 4 -13.34 2.48 -5.56
CA GLN A 4 -11.98 1.94 -5.67
C GLN A 4 -11.05 2.77 -4.79
N VAL A 5 -10.20 2.12 -3.99
CA VAL A 5 -9.21 2.78 -3.14
C VAL A 5 -7.81 2.34 -3.56
N VAL A 6 -6.91 3.31 -3.75
CA VAL A 6 -5.50 3.05 -4.09
C VAL A 6 -4.60 3.46 -2.93
N ILE A 7 -3.79 2.54 -2.43
CA ILE A 7 -2.75 2.79 -1.42
C ILE A 7 -1.38 2.81 -2.10
N LEU A 8 -0.63 3.91 -1.97
CA LEU A 8 0.70 4.05 -2.57
C LEU A 8 1.78 3.68 -1.55
N ALA A 9 2.30 2.45 -1.64
CA ALA A 9 3.20 1.83 -0.67
C ALA A 9 4.58 1.47 -1.25
N ALA A 10 4.92 1.92 -2.45
CA ALA A 10 6.14 1.50 -3.16
C ALA A 10 7.44 2.18 -2.67
N GLY A 11 7.33 3.30 -1.95
CA GLY A 11 8.49 4.12 -1.59
C GLY A 11 9.35 3.52 -0.48
N MET A 12 10.66 3.81 -0.52
CA MET A 12 11.66 3.26 0.43
C MET A 12 11.48 3.71 1.88
N GLY A 13 10.82 4.84 2.14
CA GLY A 13 10.63 5.33 3.51
C GLY A 13 11.93 5.69 4.26
N SER A 14 13.02 6.01 3.55
CA SER A 14 14.39 6.15 4.08
C SER A 14 14.54 7.07 5.30
N ARG A 15 13.66 8.07 5.45
CA ARG A 15 13.66 8.99 6.61
C ARG A 15 13.28 8.33 7.94
N LEU A 16 12.62 7.17 7.91
CA LEU A 16 12.26 6.42 9.12
C LEU A 16 13.40 5.56 9.65
N GLY A 17 14.45 5.31 8.86
CA GLY A 17 15.62 4.53 9.28
C GLY A 17 15.33 3.09 9.72
N ARG A 18 14.19 2.51 9.30
CA ARG A 18 13.79 1.14 9.67
C ARG A 18 14.08 0.15 8.56
N GLU A 19 14.38 -1.10 8.94
CA GLU A 19 14.63 -2.18 7.99
C GLU A 19 13.38 -2.64 7.25
N LEU A 20 12.20 -2.55 7.89
CA LEU A 20 10.93 -2.94 7.28
C LEU A 20 10.33 -1.80 6.44
N PRO A 21 9.58 -2.13 5.37
CA PRO A 21 8.77 -1.15 4.65
C PRO A 21 7.91 -0.32 5.60
N LYS A 22 7.78 0.99 5.34
CA LYS A 22 6.92 1.89 6.15
C LYS A 22 5.52 1.33 6.43
N PRO A 23 4.80 0.70 5.46
CA PRO A 23 3.48 0.11 5.71
C PRO A 23 3.43 -0.89 6.86
N LEU A 24 4.54 -1.59 7.15
CA LEU A 24 4.66 -2.58 8.22
C LEU A 24 5.17 -2.00 9.54
N THR A 25 5.34 -0.68 9.63
CA THR A 25 5.67 -0.03 10.90
C THR A 25 4.51 -0.20 11.87
N GLU A 26 4.80 -0.80 13.02
CA GLU A 26 3.86 -0.93 14.13
C GLU A 26 3.57 0.43 14.77
N LEU A 27 2.30 0.69 15.04
CA LEU A 27 1.77 1.84 15.76
C LEU A 27 1.72 1.52 17.26
N SER A 28 1.45 2.53 18.09
CA SER A 28 1.42 2.39 19.55
C SER A 28 0.37 1.40 20.08
N ASP A 29 -0.61 1.03 19.26
CA ASP A 29 -1.70 0.11 19.60
C ASP A 29 -1.48 -1.32 19.07
N GLY A 30 -0.28 -1.60 18.52
CA GLY A 30 0.09 -2.93 18.01
C GLY A 30 -0.31 -3.19 16.55
N ARG A 31 -1.05 -2.29 15.90
CA ARG A 31 -1.40 -2.44 14.47
C ARG A 31 -0.30 -1.88 13.59
N THR A 32 -0.13 -2.41 12.37
CA THR A 32 0.73 -1.76 11.37
C THR A 32 0.04 -0.54 10.73
N ILE A 33 0.80 0.39 10.15
CA ILE A 33 0.27 1.51 9.36
C ILE A 33 -0.67 1.02 8.25
N MET A 34 -0.36 -0.09 7.60
CA MET A 34 -1.19 -0.67 6.55
C MET A 34 -2.50 -1.25 7.13
N ARG A 35 -2.42 -2.00 8.23
CA ARG A 35 -3.61 -2.54 8.89
C ARG A 35 -4.57 -1.41 9.30
N GLN A 36 -4.03 -0.36 9.91
CA GLN A 36 -4.81 0.81 10.30
C GLN A 36 -5.50 1.49 9.11
N GLN A 37 -4.86 1.54 7.93
CA GLN A 37 -5.50 2.08 6.72
C GLN A 37 -6.64 1.19 6.24
N HIS A 38 -6.44 -0.13 6.17
CA HIS A 38 -7.50 -1.07 5.79
C HIS A 38 -8.69 -1.01 6.75
N ASP A 39 -8.44 -0.98 8.07
CA ASP A 39 -9.51 -0.86 9.08
C ASP A 39 -10.31 0.45 8.89
N ASN A 40 -9.62 1.57 8.63
CA ASN A 40 -10.27 2.87 8.42
C ASN A 40 -11.08 2.90 7.13
N ILE A 41 -10.57 2.30 6.06
CA ILE A 41 -11.26 2.21 4.78
C ILE A 41 -12.53 1.36 4.95
N ALA A 42 -12.43 0.19 5.60
CA ALA A 42 -13.58 -0.66 5.88
C ALA A 42 -14.63 0.05 6.75
N ALA A 43 -14.20 0.80 7.75
CA ALA A 43 -15.11 1.59 8.60
C ALA A 43 -15.83 2.72 7.83
N ALA A 44 -15.17 3.33 6.85
CA ALA A 44 -15.71 4.46 6.09
C ALA A 44 -16.55 4.05 4.87
N PHE A 45 -16.17 2.97 4.18
CA PHE A 45 -16.73 2.58 2.88
C PHE A 45 -17.35 1.18 2.86
N GLY A 46 -17.27 0.44 3.97
CA GLY A 46 -17.65 -0.97 4.04
C GLY A 46 -16.57 -1.91 3.51
N THR A 47 -16.83 -3.21 3.60
CA THR A 47 -15.89 -4.28 3.21
C THR A 47 -15.93 -4.63 1.72
N ASP A 48 -16.95 -4.16 1.00
CA ASP A 48 -17.14 -4.45 -0.43
C ASP A 48 -16.30 -3.52 -1.34
N VAL A 49 -15.39 -2.75 -0.76
CA VAL A 49 -14.52 -1.82 -1.49
C VAL A 49 -13.27 -2.54 -1.99
N THR A 50 -12.90 -2.30 -3.24
CA THR A 50 -11.65 -2.83 -3.79
C THR A 50 -10.49 -1.95 -3.34
N ILE A 51 -9.50 -2.55 -2.68
CA ILE A 51 -8.27 -1.87 -2.28
C ILE A 51 -7.13 -2.42 -3.11
N THR A 52 -6.52 -1.57 -3.93
CA THR A 52 -5.32 -1.89 -4.70
C THR A 52 -4.11 -1.18 -4.10
N THR A 53 -3.08 -1.93 -3.73
CA THR A 53 -1.86 -1.40 -3.13
C THR A 53 -0.72 -1.41 -4.15
N VAL A 54 -0.11 -0.25 -4.38
CA VAL A 54 1.08 -0.15 -5.23
C VAL A 54 2.33 -0.42 -4.40
N VAL A 55 3.07 -1.47 -4.69
CA VAL A 55 4.27 -1.92 -3.96
C VAL A 55 5.55 -1.77 -4.80
N GLY A 56 6.69 -1.77 -4.12
CA GLY A 56 8.01 -1.49 -4.69
C GLY A 56 9.10 -1.95 -3.75
N TYR A 57 9.67 -1.06 -2.94
CA TYR A 57 10.71 -1.41 -1.98
C TYR A 57 10.29 -2.55 -1.04
N LYS A 58 11.08 -3.64 -1.01
CA LYS A 58 10.90 -4.77 -0.08
C LYS A 58 9.47 -5.31 -0.08
N LEU A 59 8.87 -5.40 -1.27
CA LEU A 59 7.47 -5.72 -1.47
C LEU A 59 7.05 -7.08 -0.91
N GLU A 60 7.96 -8.05 -0.91
CA GLU A 60 7.75 -9.42 -0.44
C GLU A 60 7.23 -9.43 1.00
N HIS A 61 7.78 -8.58 1.87
CA HIS A 61 7.31 -8.46 3.24
C HIS A 61 5.88 -7.93 3.35
N ILE A 62 5.47 -7.04 2.43
CA ILE A 62 4.12 -6.49 2.41
C ILE A 62 3.13 -7.55 1.93
N ILE A 63 3.49 -8.29 0.86
CA ILE A 63 2.65 -9.35 0.29
C ILE A 63 2.48 -10.50 1.29
N ASP A 64 3.56 -10.93 1.94
CA ASP A 64 3.51 -12.00 2.94
C ASP A 64 2.63 -11.62 4.15
N ALA A 65 2.63 -10.34 4.54
CA ALA A 65 1.84 -9.84 5.66
C ALA A 65 0.37 -9.59 5.32
N PHE A 66 0.02 -9.40 4.04
CA PHE A 66 -1.33 -9.09 3.57
C PHE A 66 -1.67 -9.82 2.26
N PRO A 67 -1.66 -11.17 2.25
CA PRO A 67 -1.75 -11.97 1.02
C PRO A 67 -3.10 -11.83 0.28
N GLU A 68 -4.13 -11.36 0.98
CA GLU A 68 -5.48 -11.14 0.43
C GLU A 68 -5.67 -9.78 -0.29
N VAL A 69 -4.64 -8.93 -0.35
CA VAL A 69 -4.71 -7.61 -0.99
C VAL A 69 -4.32 -7.67 -2.47
N GLU A 70 -4.94 -6.83 -3.30
CA GLU A 70 -4.55 -6.68 -4.69
C GLU A 70 -3.31 -5.77 -4.84
N TYR A 71 -2.36 -6.19 -5.67
CA TYR A 71 -1.09 -5.49 -5.81
C TYR A 71 -0.80 -5.01 -7.23
N VAL A 72 -0.24 -3.81 -7.32
CA VAL A 72 0.37 -3.27 -8.54
C VAL A 72 1.84 -2.98 -8.26
N TYR A 73 2.71 -3.37 -9.17
CA TYR A 73 4.15 -3.29 -8.97
C TYR A 73 4.72 -2.02 -9.62
N ASN A 74 5.43 -1.21 -8.82
CA ASN A 74 6.34 -0.18 -9.32
C ASN A 74 7.78 -0.66 -9.16
N GLU A 75 8.30 -1.39 -10.14
CA GLU A 75 9.67 -1.90 -10.16
C GLU A 75 10.73 -0.79 -10.17
N GLN A 76 10.37 0.40 -10.67
CA GLN A 76 11.24 1.57 -10.72
C GLN A 76 11.00 2.52 -9.54
N TYR A 77 10.65 1.98 -8.37
CA TYR A 77 10.30 2.77 -7.18
C TYR A 77 11.42 3.70 -6.70
N ASP A 78 12.67 3.39 -7.04
CA ASP A 78 13.88 4.13 -6.68
C ASP A 78 14.22 5.25 -7.69
N GLN A 79 13.74 5.12 -8.91
CA GLN A 79 13.97 6.06 -10.04
C GLN A 79 12.75 6.93 -10.35
N THR A 80 11.61 6.65 -9.72
CA THR A 80 10.35 7.35 -9.96
C THR A 80 9.78 7.97 -8.69
N ASN A 81 8.80 8.86 -8.84
CA ASN A 81 8.09 9.48 -7.74
C ASN A 81 6.69 8.86 -7.56
N THR A 82 5.99 9.32 -6.53
CA THR A 82 4.64 8.88 -6.17
C THR A 82 3.62 8.97 -7.32
N SER A 83 3.75 9.95 -8.24
CA SER A 83 2.80 10.09 -9.34
C SER A 83 2.93 8.97 -10.38
N LYS A 84 4.12 8.39 -10.56
CA LYS A 84 4.29 7.19 -11.41
C LYS A 84 3.69 5.95 -10.77
N SER A 85 3.78 5.80 -9.45
CA SER A 85 3.05 4.75 -8.72
C SER A 85 1.54 4.89 -8.91
N LEU A 86 1.00 6.11 -8.78
CA LEU A 86 -0.42 6.38 -9.03
C LEU A 86 -0.83 6.07 -10.48
N LEU A 87 -0.03 6.50 -11.46
CA LEU A 87 -0.31 6.21 -12.87
C LEU A 87 -0.39 4.70 -13.15
N ARG A 88 0.46 3.89 -12.50
CA ARG A 88 0.40 2.43 -12.62
C ARG A 88 -0.91 1.88 -12.06
N ALA A 89 -1.35 2.36 -10.90
CA ALA A 89 -2.66 1.97 -10.33
C ALA A 89 -3.81 2.35 -11.24
N LEU A 90 -3.86 3.60 -11.72
CA LEU A 90 -4.92 4.08 -12.61
C LEU A 90 -5.00 3.28 -13.92
N LYS A 91 -3.87 2.79 -14.44
CA LYS A 91 -3.86 1.91 -15.63
C LYS A 91 -4.35 0.49 -15.34
N ALA A 92 -4.24 0.02 -14.10
CA ALA A 92 -4.63 -1.32 -13.70
C ALA A 92 -6.11 -1.40 -13.27
N THR A 93 -6.65 -0.29 -12.72
CA THR A 93 -7.99 -0.25 -12.12
C THR A 93 -8.99 0.63 -12.87
N GLY A 94 -8.55 1.38 -13.88
CA GLY A 94 -9.34 2.35 -14.63
C GLY A 94 -9.83 1.85 -15.98
#